data_AF-A0A1L9WMM6-F1
#
_entry.id   AF-A0A1L9WMM6-F1
#
_cell.length_a   1.000
_cell.length_b   1.000
_cell.length_c   1.000
_cell.angle_alpha   90.00
_cell.angle_beta   90.00
_cell.angle_gamma   90.00
#
_symmetry.space_group_name_H-M   'P 1'
#
loop_
_entity.id
_entity.type
_entity.pdbx_description
1 polymer ?
#
loop_
_entity_poly.entity_id
_entity_poly.type
_entity_poly.pdbx_seq_one_letter_code
_entity_poly.pdbx_strand_id
1 'polypeptide(L)'
;MILTNLTVRVAAGILVISFEHKRRTGIMVASIILLNTGVFPLIAATLGFIRIILAHEKEVVNPRVNRCLMFSRMLFFVGLGLQIAGGCLEGSDSASDVATGVKLVKAGYSIVVVFAACLLLVQAYFWMHLPDLSHMSSTVSYCLGEKRQLRPPAELTAQPQILKAMALALPFLIVRIAYLFLSVFHATDLRWNDLVGPIAPFVLMGLSMEYAVVWIYLGTGFLIPSWRELKGDRVVSMTRYPLVEQV
;
A
#
# COMPACT_ATOMS: atom_id res chain seq x y z
N MET A 1 -2.29 5.13 8.56
CA MET A 1 -1.71 5.07 7.20
C MET A 1 -2.74 5.36 6.12
N ILE A 2 -3.85 4.62 6.06
CA ILE A 2 -4.94 4.91 5.09
C ILE A 2 -5.50 6.33 5.29
N LEU A 3 -5.81 6.71 6.54
CA LEU A 3 -6.24 8.09 6.85
C LEU A 3 -5.16 9.12 6.49
N THR A 4 -3.89 8.81 6.75
CA THR A 4 -2.75 9.66 6.43
C THR A 4 -2.65 9.93 4.93
N ASN A 5 -2.87 8.92 4.09
CA ASN A 5 -2.93 9.06 2.64
C ASN A 5 -4.02 10.07 2.22
N LEU A 6 -5.22 9.93 2.80
CA LEU A 6 -6.34 10.82 2.51
C LEU A 6 -6.01 12.28 2.88
N THR A 7 -5.44 12.51 4.06
CA THR A 7 -5.07 13.87 4.51
C THR A 7 -4.03 14.51 3.60
N VAL A 8 -3.00 13.74 3.23
CA VAL A 8 -1.94 14.17 2.29
C VAL A 8 -2.54 14.52 0.93
N ARG A 9 -3.50 13.75 0.43
CA ARG A 9 -4.17 14.00 -0.86
C ARG A 9 -5.11 15.18 -0.86
N VAL A 10 -5.87 15.37 0.22
CA VAL A 10 -6.70 16.57 0.40
C VAL A 10 -5.80 17.81 0.44
N ALA A 11 -4.70 17.78 1.18
CA ALA A 11 -3.73 18.88 1.21
C ALA A 11 -3.11 19.14 -0.18
N ALA A 12 -2.73 18.10 -0.92
CA ALA A 12 -2.20 18.22 -2.28
C ALA A 12 -3.20 18.90 -3.23
N GLY A 13 -4.47 18.48 -3.20
CA GLY A 13 -5.52 19.05 -4.05
C GLY A 13 -5.77 20.53 -3.76
N ILE A 14 -5.80 20.92 -2.48
CA ILE A 14 -5.95 22.32 -2.07
C ILE A 14 -4.77 23.17 -2.58
N LEU A 15 -3.54 22.66 -2.51
CA LEU A 15 -2.35 23.38 -2.98
C LEU A 15 -2.33 23.56 -4.49
N VAL A 16 -2.74 22.54 -5.26
CA VAL A 16 -2.84 22.65 -6.72
C VAL A 16 -3.84 23.73 -7.13
N ILE A 17 -5.01 23.78 -6.50
CA ILE A 17 -6.01 24.84 -6.74
C ILE A 17 -5.44 26.20 -6.32
N SER A 18 -4.74 26.26 -5.19
CA SER A 18 -4.13 27.50 -4.71
C SER A 18 -2.98 27.98 -5.60
N PHE A 19 -2.29 27.07 -6.30
CA PHE A 19 -1.23 27.37 -7.27
C PHE A 19 -1.79 28.02 -8.53
N GLU A 20 -2.93 27.54 -9.03
CA GLU A 20 -3.64 28.15 -10.16
C GLU A 20 -4.00 29.61 -9.89
N HIS A 21 -4.40 29.92 -8.65
CA HIS A 21 -4.81 31.27 -8.28
C HIS A 21 -3.64 32.21 -7.95
N LYS A 22 -2.56 31.70 -7.32
CA LYS A 22 -1.36 32.48 -6.98
C LYS A 22 -0.09 31.65 -7.22
N ARG A 23 0.64 31.98 -8.28
CA ARG A 23 1.94 31.34 -8.61
C ARG A 23 3.05 31.85 -7.69
N ARG A 24 3.15 31.27 -6.49
CA ARG A 24 4.32 31.41 -5.62
C ARG A 24 5.17 30.15 -5.69
N THR A 25 6.48 30.32 -5.74
CA THR A 25 7.47 29.25 -5.83
C THR A 25 7.30 28.20 -4.73
N GLY A 26 7.02 28.63 -3.49
CA GLY A 26 6.76 27.71 -2.38
C GLY A 26 5.49 26.85 -2.54
N ILE A 27 4.45 27.36 -3.22
CA ILE A 27 3.23 26.58 -3.51
C ILE A 27 3.51 25.56 -4.61
N MET A 28 4.36 25.90 -5.59
CA MET A 28 4.82 24.97 -6.62
C MET A 28 5.62 23.81 -6.01
N VAL A 29 6.64 24.12 -5.20
CA VAL A 29 7.44 23.11 -4.47
C VAL A 29 6.56 22.20 -3.64
N ALA A 30 5.66 22.79 -2.83
CA ALA A 30 4.79 22.02 -1.97
C ALA A 30 3.83 21.12 -2.77
N SER A 31 3.30 21.60 -3.90
CA SER A 31 2.41 20.82 -4.76
C SER A 31 3.14 19.63 -5.39
N ILE A 32 4.34 19.85 -5.96
CA ILE A 32 5.17 18.79 -6.55
C ILE A 32 5.49 17.72 -5.51
N ILE A 33 5.97 18.13 -4.32
CA ILE A 33 6.30 17.18 -3.25
C ILE A 33 5.07 16.41 -2.80
N LEU A 34 3.92 17.06 -2.58
CA LEU A 34 2.72 16.40 -2.08
C LEU A 34 2.04 15.48 -3.10
N LEU A 35 2.05 15.86 -4.39
CA LEU A 35 1.54 15.02 -5.48
C LEU A 35 2.36 13.73 -5.61
N ASN A 36 3.68 13.87 -5.51
CA ASN A 36 4.65 12.78 -5.62
C ASN A 36 4.64 11.88 -4.37
N THR A 37 4.63 12.51 -3.19
CA THR A 37 4.68 11.82 -1.89
C THR A 37 3.35 11.11 -1.55
N GLY A 38 2.24 11.50 -2.17
CA GLY A 38 0.92 10.96 -1.88
C GLY A 38 0.81 9.42 -1.99
N VAL A 39 1.62 8.79 -2.85
CA VAL A 39 1.59 7.33 -3.07
C VAL A 39 2.33 6.55 -1.97
N PHE A 40 3.25 7.19 -1.25
CA PHE A 40 4.10 6.54 -0.23
C PHE A 40 3.30 5.96 0.93
N PRO A 41 2.34 6.67 1.54
CA PRO A 41 1.45 6.10 2.56
C PRO A 41 0.72 4.83 2.10
N LEU A 42 0.37 4.74 0.82
CA LEU A 42 -0.33 3.60 0.25
C LEU A 42 0.59 2.38 0.07
N ILE A 43 1.79 2.58 -0.47
CA ILE A 43 2.78 1.49 -0.60
C ILE A 43 3.27 1.03 0.77
N ALA A 44 3.38 1.95 1.73
CA ALA A 44 3.71 1.58 3.09
C ALA A 44 2.56 0.77 3.74
N ALA A 45 1.30 1.00 3.38
CA ALA A 45 0.18 0.20 3.85
C ALA A 45 0.23 -1.23 3.28
N THR A 46 0.57 -1.39 2.00
CA THR A 46 0.74 -2.73 1.41
C THR A 46 1.88 -3.51 2.05
N LEU A 47 3.01 -2.86 2.34
CA LEU A 47 4.09 -3.42 3.16
C LEU A 47 3.59 -3.89 4.53
N GLY A 48 2.74 -3.10 5.19
CA GLY A 48 2.12 -3.43 6.46
C GLY A 48 1.31 -4.73 6.39
N PHE A 49 0.43 -4.85 5.39
CA PHE A 49 -0.38 -6.05 5.19
C PHE A 49 0.46 -7.30 4.89
N ILE A 50 1.47 -7.19 4.01
CA ILE A 50 2.38 -8.31 3.69
C ILE A 50 3.09 -8.80 4.96
N ARG A 51 3.49 -7.90 5.86
CA ARG A 51 4.13 -8.28 7.12
C ARG A 51 3.18 -8.97 8.09
N ILE A 52 1.92 -8.54 8.16
CA ILE A 52 0.92 -9.20 9.00
C ILE A 52 0.72 -10.64 8.53
N ILE A 53 0.61 -10.87 7.22
CA ILE A 53 0.46 -12.21 6.64
C ILE A 53 1.73 -13.04 6.88
N LEU A 54 2.92 -12.47 6.63
CA LEU A 54 4.19 -13.14 6.82
C LEU A 54 4.48 -13.51 8.29
N ALA A 55 3.99 -12.70 9.24
CA ALA A 55 4.14 -12.98 10.67
C ALA A 55 3.35 -14.22 11.10
N HIS A 56 2.28 -14.57 10.37
CA HIS A 56 1.47 -15.76 10.63
C HIS A 56 2.10 -17.02 10.02
N GLU A 57 2.67 -16.92 8.81
CA GLU A 57 3.27 -18.04 8.06
C GLU A 57 4.78 -18.21 8.31
N LYS A 58 5.25 -17.87 9.52
CA LYS A 58 6.69 -17.77 9.84
C LYS A 58 7.49 -19.06 9.58
N GLU A 59 6.84 -20.22 9.65
CA GLU A 59 7.51 -21.52 9.50
C GLU A 59 7.69 -21.95 8.03
N VAL A 60 6.83 -21.49 7.13
CA VAL A 60 6.84 -21.90 5.71
C VAL A 60 7.63 -20.92 4.84
N VAL A 61 7.72 -19.65 5.26
CA VAL A 61 8.32 -18.62 4.39
C VAL A 61 9.84 -18.55 4.51
N ASN A 62 10.49 -18.57 3.34
CA ASN A 62 11.94 -18.50 3.21
C ASN A 62 12.53 -17.23 3.89
N PRO A 63 13.59 -17.35 4.72
CA PRO A 63 14.24 -16.21 5.38
C PRO A 63 14.76 -15.14 4.40
N ARG A 64 14.93 -15.46 3.11
CA ARG A 64 15.25 -14.50 2.04
C ARG A 64 14.16 -13.45 1.84
N VAL A 65 12.87 -13.82 1.90
CA VAL A 65 11.75 -12.89 1.71
C VAL A 65 11.68 -11.88 2.86
N ASN A 66 11.87 -12.35 4.10
CA ASN A 66 11.88 -11.46 5.26
C ASN A 66 13.06 -10.46 5.21
N ARG A 67 14.24 -10.93 4.78
CA ARG A 67 15.41 -10.05 4.58
C ARG A 67 15.16 -9.03 3.47
N CYS A 68 14.57 -9.47 2.35
CA CYS A 68 14.18 -8.60 1.26
C CYS A 68 13.23 -7.49 1.73
N LEU A 69 12.17 -7.83 2.49
CA LEU A 69 11.22 -6.87 3.06
C LEU A 69 11.85 -5.92 4.11
N MET A 70 12.96 -6.32 4.72
CA MET A 70 13.72 -5.45 5.63
C MET A 70 14.55 -4.42 4.85
N PHE A 71 15.28 -4.85 3.81
CA PHE A 71 16.03 -3.95 2.92
C PHE A 71 15.10 -3.00 2.16
N SER A 72 13.98 -3.52 1.68
CA SER A 72 12.89 -2.81 1.03
C SER A 72 12.43 -1.58 1.83
N ARG A 73 12.35 -1.70 3.17
CA ARG A 73 12.01 -0.57 4.06
C ARG A 73 13.05 0.57 4.01
N MET A 74 14.34 0.22 3.94
CA MET A 74 15.38 1.24 3.86
C MET A 74 15.36 1.93 2.50
N LEU A 75 15.19 1.17 1.41
CA LEU A 75 15.02 1.75 0.07
C LEU A 75 13.83 2.70 -0.02
N PHE A 76 12.73 2.39 0.66
CA PHE A 76 11.55 3.25 0.70
C PHE A 76 11.85 4.62 1.32
N PHE A 77 12.53 4.66 2.46
CA PHE A 77 12.92 5.92 3.10
C PHE A 77 13.94 6.71 2.30
N VAL A 78 14.89 6.02 1.66
CA VAL A 78 15.86 6.65 0.75
C VAL A 78 15.16 7.27 -0.44
N GLY A 79 14.25 6.53 -1.09
CA GLY A 79 13.46 7.05 -2.22
C GLY A 79 12.60 8.25 -1.83
N LEU A 80 11.98 8.21 -0.65
CA LEU A 80 11.21 9.33 -0.09
C LEU A 80 12.11 10.56 0.15
N GLY A 81 13.27 10.36 0.77
CA GLY A 81 14.23 11.44 1.03
C GLY A 81 14.74 12.11 -0.24
N LEU A 82 15.07 11.32 -1.27
CA LEU A 82 15.49 11.84 -2.58
C LEU A 82 14.38 12.66 -3.26
N GLN A 83 13.13 12.25 -3.16
CA GLN A 83 12.00 12.99 -3.75
C GLN A 83 11.73 14.30 -3.02
N ILE A 84 11.80 14.32 -1.69
CA ILE A 84 11.66 15.55 -0.90
C ILE A 84 12.81 16.53 -1.25
N ALA A 85 14.05 16.05 -1.23
CA ALA A 85 15.23 16.87 -1.57
C ALA A 85 15.19 17.37 -3.02
N GLY A 86 14.79 16.51 -3.95
CA GLY A 86 14.64 16.84 -5.36
C GLY A 86 13.55 17.88 -5.60
N GLY A 87 12.39 17.74 -4.95
CA GLY A 87 11.29 18.71 -5.06
C GLY A 87 11.64 20.10 -4.51
N CYS A 88 12.43 20.17 -3.44
CA CYS A 88 12.95 21.45 -2.92
C CYS A 88 13.88 22.15 -3.92
N LEU A 89 14.74 21.40 -4.61
CA LEU A 89 15.67 21.94 -5.61
C LEU A 89 14.97 22.31 -6.93
N GLU A 90 13.93 21.55 -7.30
CA GLU A 90 13.14 21.78 -8.52
C GLU A 90 12.40 23.13 -8.51
N GLY A 91 12.03 23.65 -7.34
CA GLY A 91 11.47 24.99 -7.24
C GLY A 91 12.44 26.06 -6.76
N SER A 92 13.75 25.90 -6.99
CA SER A 92 14.70 27.00 -6.86
C SER A 92 14.59 27.95 -8.07
N ASP A 93 15.00 29.21 -7.92
CA ASP A 93 15.04 30.17 -9.03
C ASP A 93 16.29 29.96 -9.93
N SER A 94 17.27 29.19 -9.46
CA SER A 94 18.52 28.88 -10.16
C SER A 94 18.35 27.71 -11.14
N ALA A 95 18.64 27.93 -12.43
CA ALA A 95 18.52 26.90 -13.46
C ALA A 95 19.38 25.63 -13.21
N SER A 96 20.56 25.77 -12.60
CA SER A 96 21.43 24.65 -12.23
C SER A 96 20.81 23.75 -11.16
N ASP A 97 20.14 24.37 -10.18
CA ASP A 97 19.53 23.70 -9.05
C ASP A 97 18.28 22.95 -9.50
N VAL A 98 17.47 23.59 -10.36
CA VAL A 98 16.29 22.97 -10.97
C VAL A 98 16.68 21.72 -11.76
N ALA A 99 17.70 21.80 -12.61
CA ALA A 99 18.18 20.66 -13.39
C ALA A 99 18.67 19.51 -12.50
N THR A 100 19.29 19.84 -11.36
CA THR A 100 19.75 18.85 -10.38
C THR A 100 18.57 18.24 -9.61
N GLY A 101 17.59 19.06 -9.22
CA GLY A 101 16.36 18.64 -8.56
C GLY A 101 15.58 17.64 -9.38
N VAL A 102 15.35 17.93 -10.67
CA VAL A 102 14.67 17.02 -11.60
C VAL A 102 15.39 15.67 -11.70
N LYS A 103 16.73 15.66 -11.75
CA LYS A 103 17.52 14.42 -11.75
C LYS A 103 17.35 13.64 -10.44
N LEU A 104 17.34 14.33 -9.30
CA LEU A 104 17.13 13.72 -7.98
C LEU A 104 15.74 13.11 -7.84
N VAL A 105 14.69 13.81 -8.30
CA VAL A 105 13.30 13.31 -8.32
C VAL A 105 13.22 12.06 -9.19
N LYS A 106 13.78 12.08 -10.41
CA LYS A 106 13.84 10.92 -11.31
C LYS A 106 14.55 9.72 -10.66
N ALA A 107 15.69 9.95 -10.00
CA ALA A 107 16.43 8.91 -9.29
C ALA A 107 15.62 8.32 -8.13
N GLY A 108 15.00 9.17 -7.30
CA GLY A 108 14.14 8.74 -6.20
C GLY A 108 12.94 7.91 -6.69
N TYR A 109 12.35 8.29 -7.82
CA TYR A 109 11.27 7.53 -8.44
C TYR A 109 11.69 6.18 -8.99
N SER A 110 12.86 6.09 -9.63
CA SER A 110 13.41 4.82 -10.09
C SER A 110 13.54 3.82 -8.94
N ILE A 111 14.05 4.26 -7.79
CA ILE A 111 14.13 3.43 -6.57
C ILE A 111 12.74 2.97 -6.11
N VAL A 112 11.76 3.88 -6.07
CA VAL A 112 10.39 3.57 -5.63
C VAL A 112 9.71 2.59 -6.59
N VAL A 113 9.91 2.70 -7.90
CA VAL A 113 9.35 1.78 -8.89
C VAL A 113 9.96 0.38 -8.76
N VAL A 114 11.29 0.28 -8.62
CA VAL A 114 11.97 -1.00 -8.40
C VAL A 114 11.47 -1.65 -7.10
N PHE A 115 11.35 -0.86 -6.04
CA PHE A 115 10.82 -1.30 -4.76
C PHE A 115 9.36 -1.77 -4.88
N ALA A 116 8.49 -1.02 -5.56
CA ALA A 116 7.11 -1.40 -5.75
C ALA A 116 6.97 -2.67 -6.60
N ALA A 117 7.77 -2.81 -7.67
CA ALA A 117 7.83 -4.04 -8.47
C ALA A 117 8.24 -5.25 -7.63
N CYS A 118 9.23 -5.09 -6.74
CA CYS A 118 9.63 -6.14 -5.80
C CYS A 118 8.46 -6.54 -4.87
N LEU A 119 7.70 -5.57 -4.35
CA LEU A 119 6.52 -5.85 -3.53
C LEU A 119 5.41 -6.57 -4.31
N LEU A 120 5.21 -6.20 -5.57
CA LEU A 120 4.23 -6.88 -6.44
C LEU A 120 4.65 -8.31 -6.73
N LEU A 121 5.95 -8.57 -6.94
CA LEU A 121 6.48 -9.92 -7.12
C LEU A 121 6.29 -10.78 -5.86
N VAL A 122 6.52 -10.22 -4.67
CA VAL A 122 6.27 -10.92 -3.41
C VAL A 122 4.78 -11.24 -3.26
N GLN A 123 3.89 -10.29 -3.59
CA GLN A 123 2.44 -10.53 -3.58
C GLN A 123 2.02 -11.60 -4.60
N ALA A 124 2.57 -11.56 -5.80
CA ALA A 124 2.33 -12.57 -6.83
C ALA A 124 2.86 -13.94 -6.42
N TYR A 125 4.02 -14.00 -5.76
CA TYR A 125 4.57 -15.23 -5.20
C TYR A 125 3.63 -15.83 -4.15
N PHE A 126 3.13 -15.03 -3.20
CA PHE A 126 2.13 -15.49 -2.23
C PHE A 126 0.84 -15.95 -2.91
N TRP A 127 0.41 -15.25 -3.96
CA TRP A 127 -0.76 -15.68 -4.73
C TRP A 127 -0.49 -17.02 -5.40
N MET A 128 0.64 -17.22 -6.09
CA MET A 128 0.93 -18.48 -6.79
C MET A 128 1.08 -19.67 -5.84
N HIS A 129 1.51 -19.45 -4.60
CA HIS A 129 1.70 -20.53 -3.62
C HIS A 129 0.45 -20.83 -2.78
N LEU A 130 -0.58 -19.96 -2.78
CA LEU A 130 -1.81 -20.19 -2.02
C LEU A 130 -2.89 -21.11 -2.66
N PRO A 131 -2.96 -21.35 -3.98
CA PRO A 131 -3.88 -22.31 -4.59
C PRO A 131 -3.76 -23.70 -3.98
N ASP A 132 -2.54 -24.10 -3.62
CA ASP A 132 -2.24 -25.38 -2.97
C ASP A 132 -2.91 -25.49 -1.58
N LEU A 133 -3.08 -24.38 -0.85
CA LEU A 133 -3.86 -24.32 0.40
C LEU A 133 -5.37 -24.29 0.16
N SER A 134 -5.83 -23.72 -0.96
CA SER A 134 -7.27 -23.60 -1.28
C SER A 134 -7.93 -24.93 -1.67
N HIS A 135 -7.16 -25.86 -2.22
CA HIS A 135 -7.65 -27.21 -2.53
C HIS A 135 -7.94 -28.04 -1.27
N MET A 136 -7.23 -27.74 -0.17
CA MET A 136 -7.47 -28.39 1.12
C MET A 136 -8.71 -27.81 1.83
N SER A 137 -9.04 -26.53 1.62
CA SER A 137 -10.25 -25.92 2.19
C SER A 137 -11.55 -26.29 1.46
N SER A 138 -11.50 -26.52 0.14
CA SER A 138 -12.70 -26.93 -0.62
C SER A 138 -13.12 -28.36 -0.26
N THR A 139 -12.16 -29.24 -0.01
CA THR A 139 -12.46 -30.63 0.37
C THR A 139 -13.04 -30.73 1.79
N VAL A 140 -12.64 -29.83 2.71
CA VAL A 140 -13.21 -29.79 4.06
C VAL A 140 -14.62 -29.19 4.06
N SER A 141 -14.95 -28.23 3.18
CA SER A 141 -16.31 -27.65 3.13
C SER A 141 -17.38 -28.63 2.65
N TYR A 142 -17.04 -29.55 1.73
CA TYR A 142 -17.98 -30.60 1.30
C TYR A 142 -18.01 -31.80 2.27
N CYS A 143 -16.88 -32.17 2.92
CA CYS A 143 -16.86 -33.29 3.87
C CYS A 143 -17.42 -32.94 5.26
N LEU A 144 -17.55 -31.66 5.61
CA LEU A 144 -18.15 -31.19 6.87
C LEU A 144 -19.57 -30.65 6.68
N GLY A 145 -20.23 -31.02 5.58
CA GLY A 145 -21.59 -30.62 5.22
C GLY A 145 -22.73 -31.19 6.07
N GLU A 146 -22.45 -31.88 7.18
CA GLU A 146 -23.56 -32.44 7.99
C GLU A 146 -23.58 -32.11 9.48
N LYS A 147 -22.46 -31.96 10.23
CA LYS A 147 -22.57 -31.67 11.68
C LYS A 147 -21.39 -30.93 12.30
N ARG A 148 -21.36 -29.58 12.24
CA ARG A 148 -20.98 -28.74 13.40
C ARG A 148 -21.19 -27.24 13.14
N GLN A 149 -22.14 -26.67 13.86
CA GLN A 149 -22.23 -25.25 14.22
C GLN A 149 -21.05 -24.88 15.14
N LEU A 150 -19.81 -25.03 14.65
CA LEU A 150 -18.62 -24.50 15.32
C LEU A 150 -18.06 -23.44 14.38
N ARG A 151 -18.42 -22.18 14.69
CA ARG A 151 -17.89 -20.97 14.05
C ARG A 151 -16.36 -21.16 13.90
N PRO A 152 -15.80 -21.20 12.67
CA PRO A 152 -14.37 -21.33 12.52
C PRO A 152 -13.70 -20.14 13.23
N PRO A 153 -12.55 -20.34 13.90
CA PRO A 153 -11.86 -19.26 14.59
C PRO A 153 -11.61 -18.12 13.61
N ALA A 154 -12.03 -16.91 13.99
CA ALA A 154 -12.00 -15.71 13.16
C ALA A 154 -10.60 -15.36 12.59
N GLU A 155 -9.54 -15.93 13.15
CA GLU A 155 -8.16 -15.79 12.65
C GLU A 155 -7.92 -16.51 11.31
N LEU A 156 -8.57 -17.64 11.03
CA LEU A 156 -8.28 -18.44 9.81
C LEU A 156 -8.98 -17.88 8.55
N THR A 157 -10.05 -17.10 8.71
CA THR A 157 -10.79 -16.49 7.59
C THR A 157 -10.23 -15.14 7.15
N ALA A 158 -9.42 -14.48 7.98
CA ALA A 158 -8.88 -13.15 7.70
C ALA A 158 -7.78 -13.15 6.63
N GLN A 159 -6.93 -14.18 6.58
CA GLN A 159 -5.84 -14.29 5.61
C GLN A 159 -6.30 -14.31 4.13
N PRO A 160 -7.22 -15.22 3.71
CA PRO A 160 -7.67 -15.26 2.32
C PRO A 160 -8.44 -13.99 1.93
N GLN A 161 -9.09 -13.31 2.88
CA GLN A 161 -9.77 -12.04 2.63
C GLN A 161 -8.78 -10.89 2.38
N ILE A 162 -7.74 -10.75 3.21
CA ILE A 162 -6.70 -9.75 3.01
C ILE A 162 -5.96 -10.01 1.69
N LEU A 163 -5.67 -11.28 1.37
CA LEU A 163 -5.04 -11.61 0.10
C LEU A 163 -5.93 -11.27 -1.11
N LYS A 164 -7.22 -11.62 -1.07
CA LYS A 164 -8.20 -11.24 -2.12
C LYS A 164 -8.32 -9.73 -2.29
N ALA A 165 -8.26 -8.98 -1.20
CA ALA A 165 -8.27 -7.52 -1.24
C ALA A 165 -7.00 -6.94 -1.87
N MET A 166 -5.82 -7.44 -1.49
CA MET A 166 -4.55 -7.04 -2.11
C MET A 166 -4.51 -7.40 -3.59
N ALA A 167 -5.00 -8.59 -3.94
CA ALA A 167 -5.19 -9.06 -5.30
C ALA A 167 -6.07 -8.13 -6.14
N LEU A 168 -7.22 -7.72 -5.58
CA LEU A 168 -8.14 -6.79 -6.24
C LEU A 168 -7.54 -5.39 -6.38
N ALA A 169 -6.74 -4.94 -5.42
CA ALA A 169 -6.05 -3.65 -5.42
C ALA A 169 -4.85 -3.59 -6.38
N LEU A 170 -4.27 -4.73 -6.72
CA LEU A 170 -3.05 -4.89 -7.51
C LEU A 170 -3.11 -4.20 -8.89
N PRO A 171 -4.13 -4.40 -9.74
CA PRO A 171 -4.22 -3.73 -11.04
C PRO A 171 -4.28 -2.20 -10.90
N PHE A 172 -5.00 -1.69 -9.90
CA PHE A 172 -5.11 -0.25 -9.63
C PHE A 172 -3.77 0.34 -9.19
N LEU A 173 -3.02 -0.37 -8.35
CA LEU A 173 -1.66 0.02 -7.96
C LEU A 173 -0.69 0.03 -9.14
N ILE A 174 -0.76 -0.96 -10.04
CA ILE A 174 0.09 -1.02 -11.23
C ILE A 174 -0.16 0.21 -12.11
N VAL A 175 -1.42 0.52 -12.41
CA VAL A 175 -1.77 1.70 -13.23
C VAL A 175 -1.26 2.97 -12.57
N ARG A 176 -1.44 3.11 -11.25
CA ARG A 176 -0.95 4.28 -10.49
C ARG A 176 0.57 4.42 -10.58
N ILE A 177 1.33 3.34 -10.40
CA ILE A 177 2.80 3.37 -10.46
C ILE A 177 3.28 3.67 -11.88
N ALA A 178 2.63 3.09 -12.90
CA ALA A 178 2.96 3.31 -14.29
C ALA A 178 2.71 4.76 -14.72
N TYR A 179 1.56 5.33 -14.34
CA TYR A 179 1.23 6.74 -14.60
C TYR A 179 2.24 7.68 -13.93
N LEU A 180 2.60 7.41 -12.66
CA LEU A 180 3.59 8.19 -11.92
C LEU A 180 5.00 8.10 -12.51
N PHE A 181 5.37 6.93 -13.04
CA PHE A 181 6.63 6.76 -13.75
C PHE A 181 6.62 7.57 -15.06
N LEU A 182 5.52 7.51 -15.82
CA LEU A 182 5.37 8.31 -17.04
C LEU A 182 5.39 9.81 -16.75
N SER A 183 4.72 10.28 -15.70
CA SER A 183 4.66 11.72 -15.35
C SER A 183 6.04 12.30 -15.06
N VAL A 184 6.93 11.49 -14.49
CA VAL A 184 8.29 11.89 -14.10
C VAL A 184 9.26 11.79 -15.28
N PHE A 185 9.18 10.72 -16.09
CA PHE A 185 10.12 10.50 -17.18
C PHE A 185 9.75 11.28 -18.45
N HIS A 186 8.46 11.44 -18.74
CA HIS A 186 7.93 12.20 -19.87
C HIS A 186 7.27 13.51 -19.42
N ALA A 187 7.91 14.23 -18.49
CA ALA A 187 7.40 15.49 -17.93
C ALA A 187 7.21 16.61 -18.98
N THR A 188 7.89 16.51 -20.13
CA THR A 188 7.75 17.43 -21.27
C THR A 188 6.43 17.25 -22.03
N ASP A 189 5.81 16.07 -21.94
CA ASP A 189 4.50 15.81 -22.52
C ASP A 189 3.42 16.27 -21.54
N LEU A 190 2.69 17.32 -21.91
CA LEU A 190 1.57 17.86 -21.11
C LEU A 190 0.54 16.79 -20.73
N ARG A 191 0.37 15.73 -21.53
CA ARG A 191 -0.58 14.65 -21.25
C ARG A 191 -0.31 13.88 -19.96
N TRP A 192 0.96 13.83 -19.54
CA TRP A 192 1.41 13.06 -18.38
C TRP A 192 1.82 13.96 -17.21
N ASN A 193 1.73 15.28 -17.37
CA ASN A 193 2.16 16.22 -16.35
C ASN A 193 1.08 16.43 -15.28
N ASP A 194 1.40 16.10 -14.03
CA ASP A 194 0.47 16.18 -12.89
C ASP A 194 0.16 17.62 -12.44
N LEU A 195 0.96 18.59 -12.86
CA LEU A 195 0.89 19.97 -12.38
C LEU A 195 0.30 20.95 -13.41
N VAL A 196 0.61 20.75 -14.69
CA VAL A 196 0.24 21.68 -15.79
C VAL A 196 -0.54 20.98 -16.91
N GLY A 197 -0.71 19.66 -16.81
CA GLY A 197 -1.38 18.85 -17.82
C GLY A 197 -2.91 18.90 -17.77
N PRO A 198 -3.59 18.31 -18.77
CA PRO A 198 -5.04 18.13 -18.74
C PRO A 198 -5.47 17.36 -17.48
N ILE A 199 -6.49 17.87 -16.79
CA ILE A 199 -6.99 17.31 -15.52
C ILE A 199 -7.51 15.87 -15.68
N ALA A 200 -8.01 15.52 -16.88
CA ALA A 200 -8.64 14.24 -17.15
C ALA A 200 -7.72 13.01 -16.86
N PRO A 201 -6.53 12.85 -17.47
CA PRO A 201 -5.62 11.74 -17.16
C PRO A 201 -5.16 11.73 -15.71
N PHE A 202 -4.90 12.91 -15.11
CA PHE A 202 -4.52 13.02 -13.70
C PHE A 202 -5.61 12.48 -12.77
N VAL A 203 -6.87 12.86 -12.97
CA VAL A 203 -8.00 12.40 -12.13
C VAL A 203 -8.31 10.92 -12.38
N LEU A 204 -8.39 10.48 -13.63
CA LEU A 204 -8.75 9.11 -13.98
C LEU A 204 -7.65 8.12 -13.64
N MET A 205 -6.44 8.30 -14.16
CA MET A 205 -5.36 7.33 -13.98
C MET A 205 -4.59 7.54 -12.68
N GLY A 206 -4.45 8.80 -12.26
CA GLY A 206 -3.76 9.13 -11.04
C GLY A 206 -4.65 8.98 -9.81
N LEU A 207 -5.69 9.79 -9.70
CA LEU A 207 -6.44 9.96 -8.45
C LEU A 207 -7.42 8.81 -8.21
N SER A 208 -8.20 8.42 -9.22
CA SER A 208 -9.29 7.45 -9.07
C SER A 208 -8.79 6.05 -8.67
N MET A 209 -7.66 5.63 -9.26
CA MET A 209 -7.03 4.34 -8.97
C MET A 209 -6.54 4.29 -7.53
N GLU A 210 -6.03 5.41 -7.01
CA GLU A 210 -5.59 5.52 -5.62
C GLU A 210 -6.77 5.43 -4.64
N TYR A 211 -7.86 6.14 -4.92
CA TYR A 211 -9.08 6.07 -4.11
C TYR A 211 -9.70 4.67 -4.12
N ALA A 212 -9.72 3.99 -5.28
CA ALA A 212 -10.21 2.62 -5.36
C ALA A 212 -9.43 1.69 -4.43
N VAL A 213 -8.10 1.77 -4.40
CA VAL A 213 -7.26 0.97 -3.50
C VAL A 213 -7.53 1.32 -2.04
N VAL A 214 -7.66 2.61 -1.72
CA VAL A 214 -8.00 3.06 -0.36
C VAL A 214 -9.33 2.48 0.10
N TRP A 215 -10.37 2.50 -0.75
CA TRP A 215 -11.67 1.91 -0.43
C TRP A 215 -11.59 0.40 -0.23
N ILE A 216 -10.83 -0.32 -1.07
CA ILE A 216 -10.61 -1.76 -0.92
C ILE A 216 -9.94 -2.06 0.43
N TYR A 217 -8.87 -1.34 0.78
CA TYR A 217 -8.15 -1.54 2.04
C TYR A 217 -8.95 -1.11 3.27
N LEU A 218 -9.72 -0.04 3.16
CA LEU A 218 -10.59 0.42 4.22
C LEU A 218 -11.71 -0.60 4.48
N GLY A 219 -12.37 -1.08 3.42
CA GLY A 219 -13.39 -2.13 3.51
C GLY A 219 -12.83 -3.41 4.13
N THR A 220 -11.63 -3.82 3.71
CA THR A 220 -10.93 -4.99 4.29
C THR A 220 -10.64 -4.79 5.77
N GLY A 221 -10.21 -3.59 6.18
CA GLY A 221 -9.96 -3.25 7.58
C GLY A 221 -11.21 -3.32 8.46
N PHE A 222 -12.39 -2.99 7.92
CA PHE A 222 -13.67 -3.11 8.63
C PHE A 222 -14.23 -4.54 8.65
N LEU A 223 -13.90 -5.36 7.64
CA LEU A 223 -14.34 -6.76 7.54
C LEU A 223 -13.58 -7.70 8.48
N ILE A 224 -12.36 -7.34 8.90
CA ILE A 224 -11.60 -8.12 9.89
C ILE A 224 -12.30 -7.95 11.24
N PRO A 225 -12.87 -9.03 11.83
CA PRO A 225 -13.55 -8.95 13.12
C PRO A 225 -12.59 -8.41 14.18
N SER A 226 -13.09 -7.54 15.05
CA SER A 226 -12.26 -6.80 15.98
C SER A 226 -11.50 -7.77 16.89
N TRP A 227 -10.17 -7.65 16.93
CA TRP A 227 -9.29 -8.38 17.86
C TRP A 227 -9.72 -8.28 19.34
N ARG A 228 -10.60 -7.32 19.67
CA ARG A 228 -11.23 -7.17 20.99
C ARG A 228 -12.18 -8.33 21.32
N GLU A 229 -12.85 -8.92 20.34
CA GLU A 229 -13.74 -10.08 20.59
C GLU A 229 -12.95 -11.38 20.82
N LEU A 230 -11.84 -11.57 20.10
CA LEU A 230 -10.93 -12.71 20.28
C LEU A 230 -10.24 -12.74 21.65
N LYS A 231 -10.02 -11.57 22.27
CA LYS A 231 -9.48 -11.50 23.64
C LYS A 231 -10.55 -11.86 24.69
N GLY A 232 -11.81 -11.56 24.41
CA GLY A 232 -12.95 -11.97 25.25
C GLY A 232 -13.13 -13.48 25.30
N ASP A 233 -13.08 -14.15 24.16
CA ASP A 233 -13.25 -15.61 24.08
C ASP A 233 -12.11 -16.38 24.73
N ARG A 234 -10.86 -15.89 24.66
CA ARG A 234 -9.73 -16.51 25.38
C ARG A 234 -9.84 -16.41 26.89
N VAL A 235 -10.34 -15.29 27.42
CA VAL A 235 -10.57 -15.14 28.87
C VAL A 235 -11.71 -16.05 29.33
N VAL A 236 -12.80 -16.13 28.56
CA VAL A 236 -13.95 -16.99 28.89
C VAL A 236 -13.61 -18.49 28.78
N SER A 237 -12.75 -18.88 27.84
CA SER A 237 -12.30 -20.28 27.71
C SER A 237 -11.37 -20.71 28.84
N MET A 238 -10.60 -19.80 29.44
CA MET A 238 -9.65 -20.13 30.50
C MET A 238 -10.34 -20.28 31.88
N THR A 239 -11.53 -19.70 32.06
CA THR A 239 -12.34 -19.86 33.28
C THR A 239 -13.17 -21.15 33.29
N ARG A 240 -13.27 -21.88 32.16
CA ARG A 240 -14.19 -23.03 32.02
C ARG A 240 -13.53 -24.42 32.16
N TYR A 241 -12.30 -24.50 32.67
CA TYR A 241 -11.74 -25.76 33.18
C TYR A 241 -11.93 -25.83 34.69
N PRO A 242 -13.02 -26.41 35.22
CA PRO A 242 -13.04 -26.82 36.61
C PRO A 242 -12.04 -27.95 36.79
N LEU A 243 -11.18 -27.78 37.79
CA LEU A 243 -10.38 -28.83 38.42
C LEU A 243 -11.27 -30.05 38.72
N VAL A 244 -11.21 -31.08 37.88
CA VAL A 244 -11.70 -32.41 38.24
C VAL A 244 -10.52 -33.15 38.87
N GLU A 245 -10.40 -32.94 40.18
CA GLU A 245 -10.29 -33.98 41.21
C GLU A 245 -9.64 -35.31 40.79
N GLN A 246 -8.43 -35.55 41.31
CA GLN A 246 -7.86 -36.90 41.50
C GLN A 246 -7.36 -36.93 42.96
N VAL A 247 -8.24 -37.40 43.86
CA VAL A 247 -7.90 -37.90 45.20
C VAL A 247 -7.81 -39.42 45.11
#